data_AF-A0A423V0W0-F1
#
_entry.id   AF-A0A423V0W0-F1
#
_cell.length_a   1.000
_cell.length_b   1.000
_cell.length_c   1.000
_cell.angle_alpha   90.00
_cell.angle_beta   90.00
_cell.angle_gamma   90.00
#
_symmetry.space_group_name_H-M   'P 1'
#
loop_
_entity.id
_entity.type
_entity.pdbx_description
1 polymer ?
#
loop_
_entity_poly.entity_id
_entity_poly.type
_entity_poly.pdbx_seq_one_letter_code
_entity_poly.pdbx_strand_id
1 'polypeptide(L)'
;MKAHHPRRVLTAAALVGLTALVATGCGSAPDNVGGQNSKAAKAESAADLGGMEKLVAAAEKEGKLNVYALAPDWANYGEMIAAFEKKYAIEVNNEDPGGSSQGALNAAAKRKGQARAVDALDLGASYMQDAKKQGLLAPYRVAGWDGIPDTQKQPDASFMNNYGGYISIGCDAKAVKNCPETFKDLLKPEYRNKVALNGDPTESSSALAAVVAASLASGGSLDDAQPGLDFFQELKKKGNFVPAKSTLATIQQGETPISIDWDYLNLGYGEKLKPKGVDWQVAVPADGLYSRYYNQGVNKHAPHPAAARLWLEFVYSPEGQNIWLKGFSRPALLDAMKEDGTADKAALAAIPEVDGVPEEPTVEQEAKAKETVVQGWGKAVS
;
A
#
# COMPACT_ATOMS: atom_id res chain seq x y z
N MET A 1 -85.04 -35.11 -21.55
CA MET A 1 -85.50 -35.51 -22.90
C MET A 1 -84.30 -36.04 -23.68
N LYS A 2 -84.43 -37.29 -24.16
CA LYS A 2 -83.78 -38.00 -25.29
C LYS A 2 -82.49 -37.37 -25.88
N ALA A 3 -81.31 -37.98 -25.74
CA ALA A 3 -80.78 -39.17 -26.45
C ALA A 3 -80.14 -38.86 -27.83
N HIS A 4 -78.83 -39.11 -27.97
CA HIS A 4 -78.23 -40.11 -28.88
C HIS A 4 -76.70 -39.88 -29.15
N HIS A 5 -75.92 -40.95 -28.92
CA HIS A 5 -74.57 -41.26 -29.46
C HIS A 5 -74.58 -41.38 -31.01
N PRO A 6 -73.44 -41.38 -31.79
CA PRO A 6 -72.24 -42.21 -31.57
C PRO A 6 -70.86 -41.75 -32.15
N ARG A 7 -69.85 -42.62 -31.97
CA ARG A 7 -68.45 -42.63 -32.45
C ARG A 7 -68.28 -42.68 -33.99
N ARG A 8 -67.14 -42.17 -34.49
CA ARG A 8 -66.29 -42.61 -35.64
C ARG A 8 -64.98 -41.78 -35.63
N VAL A 9 -63.79 -42.32 -35.35
CA VAL A 9 -62.83 -43.09 -36.18
C VAL A 9 -62.08 -42.27 -37.25
N LEU A 10 -60.77 -42.09 -36.99
CA LEU A 10 -59.58 -41.97 -37.87
C LEU A 10 -59.58 -41.01 -39.07
N THR A 11 -58.67 -40.02 -39.08
CA THR A 11 -57.48 -40.02 -39.96
C THR A 11 -56.47 -38.94 -39.55
N ALA A 12 -55.18 -39.31 -39.58
CA ALA A 12 -54.04 -38.46 -39.33
C ALA A 12 -53.67 -37.62 -40.55
N ALA A 13 -53.31 -36.36 -40.33
CA ALA A 13 -52.45 -35.58 -41.22
C ALA A 13 -51.55 -34.70 -40.33
N ALA A 14 -50.30 -35.13 -40.16
CA ALA A 14 -49.27 -34.38 -39.46
C ALA A 14 -48.81 -33.21 -40.34
N LEU A 15 -49.00 -31.98 -39.86
CA LEU A 15 -48.31 -30.79 -40.35
C LEU A 15 -47.44 -30.28 -39.20
N VAL A 16 -46.14 -30.45 -39.39
CA VAL A 16 -45.08 -29.97 -38.50
C VAL A 16 -45.04 -28.44 -38.59
N GLY A 17 -45.49 -27.77 -37.53
CA GLY A 17 -45.22 -26.36 -37.30
C GLY A 17 -44.28 -26.22 -36.10
N LEU A 18 -42.98 -26.03 -36.37
CA LEU A 18 -42.01 -25.62 -35.35
C LEU A 18 -42.33 -24.19 -34.90
N THR A 19 -42.91 -24.02 -33.71
CA THR A 19 -42.82 -22.78 -32.95
C THR A 19 -41.81 -22.99 -31.83
N ALA A 20 -40.56 -22.59 -32.08
CA ALA A 20 -39.55 -22.48 -31.05
C ALA A 20 -39.89 -21.27 -30.15
N LEU A 21 -40.35 -21.54 -28.93
CA LEU A 21 -40.33 -20.56 -27.85
C LEU A 21 -38.87 -20.31 -27.47
N VAL A 22 -38.33 -19.15 -27.84
CA VAL A 22 -37.05 -18.67 -27.31
C VAL A 22 -37.33 -18.15 -25.91
N ALA A 23 -36.99 -18.95 -24.90
CA ALA A 23 -36.89 -18.49 -23.53
C ALA A 23 -35.72 -17.48 -23.45
N THR A 24 -36.03 -16.21 -23.25
CA THR A 24 -35.07 -15.17 -22.87
C THR A 24 -34.56 -15.48 -21.46
N GLY A 25 -33.53 -16.32 -21.39
CA GLY A 25 -32.68 -16.41 -20.22
C GLY A 25 -31.92 -15.09 -20.07
N CYS A 26 -32.13 -14.39 -18.96
CA CYS A 26 -31.26 -13.32 -18.51
C CYS A 26 -29.89 -13.93 -18.16
N GLY A 27 -29.04 -14.09 -19.18
CA GLY A 27 -27.62 -14.30 -18.99
C GLY A 27 -26.97 -12.95 -18.73
N SER A 28 -26.48 -12.73 -17.52
CA SER A 28 -25.56 -11.66 -17.19
C SER A 28 -24.43 -11.67 -18.23
N ALA A 29 -24.30 -10.58 -18.99
CA ALA A 29 -23.16 -10.41 -19.87
C ALA A 29 -21.87 -10.46 -19.01
N PRO A 30 -20.79 -11.09 -19.48
CA PRO A 30 -19.50 -10.93 -18.82
C PRO A 30 -19.15 -9.43 -18.84
N ASP A 31 -18.81 -8.87 -17.68
CA ASP A 31 -18.23 -7.54 -17.59
C ASP A 31 -17.06 -7.49 -18.57
N ASN A 32 -17.19 -6.66 -19.60
CA ASN A 32 -16.17 -6.52 -20.63
C ASN A 32 -14.87 -6.06 -19.96
N VAL A 33 -13.88 -6.95 -19.94
CA VAL A 33 -12.48 -6.63 -19.58
C VAL A 33 -11.88 -5.81 -20.74
N GLY A 34 -12.43 -4.61 -20.97
CA GLY A 34 -12.21 -3.79 -22.16
C GLY A 34 -11.01 -2.84 -22.09
N GLY A 35 -10.37 -2.71 -20.93
CA GLY A 35 -9.31 -1.72 -20.70
C GLY A 35 -7.96 -2.07 -21.31
N GLN A 36 -7.58 -3.36 -21.38
CA GLN A 36 -6.19 -3.75 -21.67
C GLN A 36 -5.68 -3.38 -23.07
N ASN A 37 -6.58 -3.19 -24.04
CA ASN A 37 -6.23 -2.76 -25.41
C ASN A 37 -6.57 -1.29 -25.69
N SER A 38 -6.97 -0.53 -24.67
CA SER A 38 -7.33 0.89 -24.82
C SER A 38 -6.10 1.77 -25.12
N LYS A 39 -6.35 2.99 -25.61
CA LYS A 39 -5.31 4.03 -25.73
C LYS A 39 -4.69 4.33 -24.36
N ALA A 40 -5.49 4.31 -23.30
CA ALA A 40 -5.03 4.56 -21.93
C ALA A 40 -4.04 3.49 -21.47
N ALA A 41 -4.26 2.21 -21.77
CA ALA A 41 -3.35 1.13 -21.38
C ALA A 41 -1.92 1.31 -21.91
N LYS A 42 -1.75 2.01 -23.04
CA LYS A 42 -0.46 2.25 -23.70
C LYS A 42 0.13 3.64 -23.43
N ALA A 43 -0.60 4.51 -22.74
CA ALA A 43 -0.14 5.86 -22.47
C ALA A 43 0.96 5.85 -21.40
N GLU A 44 2.05 6.57 -21.64
CA GLU A 44 3.15 6.74 -20.69
C GLU A 44 3.09 8.10 -19.99
N SER A 45 2.13 8.94 -20.36
CA SER A 45 1.83 10.23 -19.75
C SER A 45 0.39 10.66 -20.04
N ALA A 46 -0.10 11.68 -19.35
CA ALA A 46 -1.38 12.31 -19.70
C ALA A 46 -1.35 12.92 -21.11
N ALA A 47 -0.19 13.41 -21.58
CA ALA A 47 -0.02 13.99 -22.91
C ALA A 47 -0.30 12.97 -24.03
N ASP A 48 0.11 11.70 -23.86
CA ASP A 48 -0.17 10.63 -24.84
C ASP A 48 -1.67 10.39 -25.03
N LEU A 49 -2.48 10.65 -24.00
CA LEU A 49 -3.93 10.57 -24.05
C LEU A 49 -4.60 11.83 -24.65
N GLY A 50 -3.84 12.89 -24.88
CA GLY A 50 -4.36 14.19 -25.31
C GLY A 50 -4.57 15.18 -24.16
N GLY A 51 -3.86 15.00 -23.04
CA GLY A 51 -3.86 15.87 -21.87
C GLY A 51 -4.74 15.39 -20.72
N MET A 52 -4.65 16.09 -19.59
CA MET A 52 -5.35 15.74 -18.35
C MET A 52 -6.86 15.65 -18.52
N GLU A 53 -7.49 16.54 -19.29
CA GLU A 53 -8.94 16.49 -19.53
C GLU A 53 -9.37 15.18 -20.22
N LYS A 54 -8.55 14.67 -21.17
CA LYS A 54 -8.83 13.41 -21.86
C LYS A 54 -8.59 12.21 -20.96
N LEU A 55 -7.60 12.28 -20.09
CA LEU A 55 -7.37 11.25 -19.07
C LEU A 55 -8.54 11.18 -18.08
N VAL A 56 -9.00 12.33 -17.56
CA VAL A 56 -10.15 12.41 -16.65
C VAL A 56 -11.40 11.82 -17.31
N ALA A 57 -11.76 12.27 -18.51
CA ALA A 57 -12.94 11.75 -19.21
C ALA A 57 -12.86 10.24 -19.49
N ALA A 58 -11.66 9.71 -19.74
CA ALA A 58 -11.46 8.26 -19.93
C ALA A 58 -11.60 7.49 -18.62
N ALA A 59 -11.05 8.02 -17.52
CA ALA A 59 -11.14 7.42 -16.20
C ALA A 59 -12.57 7.44 -15.64
N GLU A 60 -13.29 8.55 -15.80
CA GLU A 60 -14.71 8.66 -15.43
C GLU A 60 -15.58 7.66 -16.20
N LYS A 61 -15.24 7.39 -17.47
CA LYS A 61 -15.92 6.36 -18.28
C LYS A 61 -15.63 4.95 -17.79
N GLU A 62 -14.43 4.68 -17.26
CA GLU A 62 -14.11 3.41 -16.58
C GLU A 62 -14.83 3.31 -15.24
N GLY A 63 -15.00 4.44 -14.53
CA GLY A 63 -15.89 4.61 -13.37
C GLY A 63 -15.43 3.93 -12.08
N LYS A 64 -14.35 3.14 -12.13
CA LYS A 64 -13.83 2.36 -11.01
C LYS A 64 -12.31 2.37 -10.97
N LEU A 65 -11.77 2.26 -9.76
CA LEU A 65 -10.35 2.02 -9.47
C LEU A 65 -10.23 0.90 -8.43
N ASN A 66 -9.57 -0.19 -8.77
CA ASN A 66 -9.23 -1.26 -7.82
C ASN A 66 -7.84 -1.01 -7.24
N VAL A 67 -7.76 -0.96 -5.92
CA VAL A 67 -6.51 -0.89 -5.16
C VAL A 67 -6.46 -2.02 -4.13
N TYR A 68 -5.31 -2.24 -3.50
CA TYR A 68 -5.12 -3.29 -2.52
C TYR A 68 -4.27 -2.79 -1.36
N ALA A 69 -4.62 -3.14 -0.12
CA ALA A 69 -3.87 -2.81 1.10
C ALA A 69 -3.65 -1.30 1.37
N LEU A 70 -4.62 -0.46 1.01
CA LEU A 70 -4.56 0.98 1.31
C LEU A 70 -5.37 1.30 2.59
N ALA A 71 -4.93 0.82 3.75
CA ALA A 71 -5.64 1.07 5.01
C ALA A 71 -5.91 2.58 5.23
N PRO A 72 -7.12 3.02 5.63
CA PRO A 72 -7.43 4.44 5.80
C PRO A 72 -6.46 5.20 6.72
N ASP A 73 -5.98 4.49 7.74
CA ASP A 73 -5.08 5.01 8.77
C ASP A 73 -3.60 4.97 8.36
N TRP A 74 -3.27 4.36 7.23
CA TRP A 74 -1.92 4.30 6.70
C TRP A 74 -1.62 5.58 5.93
N ALA A 75 -0.69 6.40 6.43
CA ALA A 75 -0.28 7.67 5.82
C ALA A 75 -1.45 8.62 5.43
N ASN A 76 -2.64 8.48 6.00
CA ASN A 76 -3.86 9.21 5.62
C ASN A 76 -4.50 8.81 4.26
N TYR A 77 -4.41 7.53 3.88
CA TYR A 77 -5.11 7.00 2.71
C TYR A 77 -6.64 7.19 2.75
N GLY A 78 -7.23 7.30 3.94
CA GLY A 78 -8.67 7.56 4.07
C GLY A 78 -9.09 8.89 3.45
N GLU A 79 -8.35 9.97 3.72
CA GLU A 79 -8.56 11.27 3.07
C GLU A 79 -8.19 11.21 1.60
N MET A 80 -7.09 10.54 1.23
CA MET A 80 -6.65 10.39 -0.16
C MET A 80 -7.73 9.78 -1.05
N ILE A 81 -8.29 8.65 -0.61
CA ILE A 81 -9.34 7.94 -1.35
C ILE A 81 -10.59 8.81 -1.42
N ALA A 82 -11.06 9.35 -0.30
CA ALA A 82 -12.27 10.18 -0.26
C ALA A 82 -12.15 11.44 -1.14
N ALA A 83 -10.97 12.07 -1.16
CA ALA A 83 -10.71 13.23 -2.01
C ALA A 83 -10.69 12.87 -3.50
N PHE A 84 -10.08 11.74 -3.87
CA PHE A 84 -10.10 11.24 -5.24
C PHE A 84 -11.52 10.91 -5.73
N GLU A 85 -12.27 10.13 -4.95
CA GLU A 85 -13.65 9.75 -5.27
C GLU A 85 -14.54 10.98 -5.45
N LYS A 86 -14.41 11.95 -4.54
CA LYS A 86 -15.16 13.21 -4.60
C LYS A 86 -14.80 14.04 -5.83
N LYS A 87 -13.50 14.10 -6.18
CA LYS A 87 -13.01 14.97 -7.26
C LYS A 87 -13.38 14.45 -8.64
N TYR A 88 -13.34 13.14 -8.84
CA TYR A 88 -13.52 12.52 -10.16
C TYR A 88 -14.77 11.65 -10.28
N ALA A 89 -15.57 11.49 -9.22
CA ALA A 89 -16.75 10.61 -9.22
C ALA A 89 -16.45 9.17 -9.67
N ILE A 90 -15.25 8.66 -9.32
CA ILE A 90 -14.78 7.30 -9.59
C ILE A 90 -14.81 6.53 -8.27
N GLU A 91 -15.42 5.35 -8.24
CA GLU A 91 -15.45 4.48 -7.06
C GLU A 91 -14.09 3.81 -6.84
N VAL A 92 -13.54 3.89 -5.62
CA VAL A 92 -12.31 3.18 -5.25
C VAL A 92 -12.66 1.90 -4.49
N ASN A 93 -12.44 0.77 -5.14
CA ASN A 93 -12.55 -0.56 -4.52
C ASN A 93 -11.20 -0.97 -3.91
N ASN A 94 -11.06 -0.76 -2.61
CA ASN A 94 -9.86 -1.10 -1.84
C ASN A 94 -9.98 -2.50 -1.22
N GLU A 95 -9.40 -3.49 -1.88
CA GLU A 95 -9.42 -4.86 -1.38
C GLU A 95 -8.39 -5.07 -0.26
N ASP A 96 -8.81 -5.77 0.80
CA ASP A 96 -7.98 -6.10 1.97
C ASP A 96 -7.14 -4.90 2.46
N PRO A 97 -7.77 -3.80 2.95
CA PRO A 97 -7.04 -2.59 3.34
C PRO A 97 -5.93 -2.85 4.37
N GLY A 98 -6.07 -3.88 5.22
CA GLY A 98 -5.07 -4.27 6.22
C GLY A 98 -3.99 -5.24 5.73
N GLY A 99 -3.96 -5.53 4.42
CA GLY A 99 -3.05 -6.47 3.77
C GLY A 99 -1.60 -6.00 3.72
N SER A 100 -0.77 -6.74 2.99
CA SER A 100 0.68 -6.55 2.90
C SER A 100 1.14 -6.24 1.47
N SER A 101 2.37 -5.73 1.33
CA SER A 101 2.98 -5.53 0.01
C SER A 101 3.12 -6.86 -0.75
N GLN A 102 3.43 -7.96 -0.06
CA GLN A 102 3.41 -9.29 -0.67
C GLN A 102 2.00 -9.71 -1.12
N GLY A 103 0.96 -9.40 -0.33
CA GLY A 103 -0.43 -9.64 -0.69
C GLY A 103 -0.87 -8.88 -1.94
N ALA A 104 -0.58 -7.58 -2.00
CA ALA A 104 -0.86 -6.73 -3.16
C ALA A 104 -0.13 -7.20 -4.43
N LEU A 105 1.16 -7.56 -4.32
CA LEU A 105 1.94 -8.15 -5.41
C LEU A 105 1.32 -9.47 -5.90
N ASN A 106 0.94 -10.34 -4.98
CA ASN A 106 0.28 -11.61 -5.30
C ASN A 106 -1.08 -11.39 -5.98
N ALA A 107 -1.85 -10.40 -5.53
CA ALA A 107 -3.12 -10.02 -6.13
C ALA A 107 -2.93 -9.56 -7.58
N ALA A 108 -1.99 -8.66 -7.83
CA ALA A 108 -1.67 -8.20 -9.18
C ALA A 108 -1.22 -9.34 -10.11
N ALA A 109 -0.37 -10.25 -9.61
CA ALA A 109 0.13 -11.38 -10.40
C ALA A 109 -0.95 -12.41 -10.74
N LYS A 110 -1.82 -12.76 -9.78
CA LYS A 110 -2.81 -13.84 -9.92
C LYS A 110 -4.09 -13.41 -10.65
N ARG A 111 -4.35 -12.11 -10.76
CA ARG A 111 -5.64 -11.58 -11.27
C ARG A 111 -5.54 -10.96 -12.66
N LYS A 112 -4.45 -11.19 -13.38
CA LYS A 112 -4.29 -10.72 -14.76
C LYS A 112 -5.51 -11.10 -15.61
N GLY A 113 -6.11 -10.10 -16.26
CA GLY A 113 -7.30 -10.28 -17.11
C GLY A 113 -8.63 -10.46 -16.36
N GLN A 114 -8.65 -10.28 -15.03
CA GLN A 114 -9.90 -10.27 -14.25
C GLN A 114 -10.37 -8.82 -14.02
N ALA A 115 -11.69 -8.61 -13.94
CA ALA A 115 -12.28 -7.30 -13.64
C ALA A 115 -11.88 -6.73 -12.26
N ARG A 116 -11.45 -7.60 -11.34
CA ARG A 116 -10.95 -7.26 -10.00
C ARG A 116 -9.42 -7.21 -9.91
N ALA A 117 -8.70 -7.18 -11.03
CA ALA A 117 -7.26 -7.00 -10.96
C ALA A 117 -6.95 -5.62 -10.36
N VAL A 118 -5.86 -5.55 -9.59
CA VAL A 118 -5.38 -4.30 -9.01
C VAL A 118 -5.00 -3.35 -10.13
N ASP A 119 -5.45 -2.10 -10.10
CA ASP A 119 -5.21 -1.10 -11.14
C ASP A 119 -3.92 -0.30 -10.86
N ALA A 120 -3.77 0.15 -9.62
CA ALA A 120 -2.59 0.87 -9.12
C ALA A 120 -2.01 0.19 -7.87
N LEU A 121 -0.69 0.18 -7.76
CA LEU A 121 0.07 -0.48 -6.70
C LEU A 121 0.78 0.56 -5.82
N ASP A 122 0.71 0.39 -4.50
CA ASP A 122 1.54 1.08 -3.51
C ASP A 122 2.33 0.05 -2.70
N LEU A 123 3.63 -0.10 -2.96
CA LEU A 123 4.47 -1.16 -2.36
C LEU A 123 5.80 -0.61 -1.85
N GLY A 124 6.43 -1.33 -0.91
CA GLY A 124 7.86 -1.14 -0.62
C GLY A 124 8.73 -1.46 -1.85
N ALA A 125 9.92 -0.88 -1.93
CA ALA A 125 10.70 -0.85 -3.17
C ALA A 125 11.13 -2.26 -3.61
N SER A 126 11.49 -3.14 -2.66
CA SER A 126 11.81 -4.55 -2.94
C SER A 126 10.65 -5.30 -3.61
N TYR A 127 9.41 -5.07 -3.18
CA TYR A 127 8.22 -5.69 -3.79
C TYR A 127 7.84 -5.03 -5.13
N MET A 128 8.08 -3.72 -5.30
CA MET A 128 7.95 -3.08 -6.63
C MET A 128 8.94 -3.65 -7.64
N GLN A 129 10.16 -3.98 -7.23
CA GLN A 129 11.09 -4.67 -8.11
C GLN A 129 10.62 -6.06 -8.51
N ASP A 130 10.03 -6.81 -7.58
CA ASP A 130 9.47 -8.09 -7.93
C ASP A 130 8.30 -7.93 -8.92
N ALA A 131 7.47 -6.89 -8.74
CA ALA A 131 6.43 -6.54 -9.72
C ALA A 131 7.03 -6.22 -11.11
N LYS A 132 8.13 -5.45 -11.14
CA LYS A 132 8.88 -5.13 -12.37
C LYS A 132 9.44 -6.38 -13.03
N LYS A 133 10.15 -7.24 -12.30
CA LYS A 133 10.70 -8.53 -12.78
C LYS A 133 9.62 -9.46 -13.31
N GLN A 134 8.43 -9.44 -12.72
CA GLN A 134 7.26 -10.21 -13.17
C GLN A 134 6.51 -9.57 -14.36
N GLY A 135 6.98 -8.42 -14.87
CA GLY A 135 6.38 -7.71 -16.00
C GLY A 135 5.00 -7.13 -15.68
N LEU A 136 4.74 -6.80 -14.40
CA LEU A 136 3.44 -6.30 -13.93
C LEU A 136 3.27 -4.79 -14.09
N LEU A 137 4.35 -4.04 -14.34
CA LEU A 137 4.31 -2.58 -14.33
C LEU A 137 4.22 -2.01 -15.75
N ALA A 138 3.37 -1.00 -15.93
CA ALA A 138 3.36 -0.16 -17.12
C ALA A 138 4.10 1.15 -16.82
N PRO A 139 4.95 1.63 -17.75
CA PRO A 139 5.62 2.92 -17.58
C PRO A 139 4.61 4.06 -17.53
N TYR A 140 4.80 4.99 -16.61
CA TYR A 140 3.99 6.21 -16.54
C TYR A 140 4.75 7.36 -15.89
N ARG A 141 4.76 8.52 -16.53
CA ARG A 141 5.32 9.78 -16.03
C ARG A 141 4.16 10.72 -15.69
N VAL A 142 3.98 10.98 -14.41
CA VAL A 142 3.02 11.97 -13.91
C VAL A 142 3.41 13.39 -14.33
N ALA A 143 2.48 14.34 -14.29
CA ALA A 143 2.77 15.73 -14.62
C ALA A 143 3.93 16.32 -13.77
N GLY A 144 4.05 15.90 -12.51
CA GLY A 144 5.14 16.30 -11.60
C GLY A 144 6.46 15.54 -11.77
N TRP A 145 6.62 14.70 -12.80
CA TRP A 145 7.76 13.77 -12.95
C TRP A 145 9.14 14.44 -12.81
N ASP A 146 9.31 15.63 -13.37
CA ASP A 146 10.58 16.35 -13.35
C ASP A 146 10.92 16.93 -11.97
N GLY A 147 9.91 17.14 -11.11
CA GLY A 147 10.10 17.56 -9.72
C GLY A 147 10.44 16.41 -8.76
N ILE A 148 10.26 15.15 -9.17
CA ILE A 148 10.67 13.98 -8.39
C ILE A 148 12.19 13.82 -8.52
N PRO A 149 12.96 13.74 -7.42
CA PRO A 149 14.40 13.51 -7.49
C PRO A 149 14.76 12.25 -8.30
N ASP A 150 15.86 12.26 -9.03
CA ASP A 150 16.29 11.11 -9.85
C ASP A 150 16.57 9.86 -9.00
N THR A 151 17.00 10.03 -7.75
CA THR A 151 17.17 8.93 -6.77
C THR A 151 15.84 8.33 -6.30
N GLN A 152 14.73 9.01 -6.56
CA GLN A 152 13.39 8.66 -6.10
C GLN A 152 12.46 8.20 -7.24
N LYS A 153 12.98 8.00 -8.45
CA LYS A 153 12.21 7.48 -9.59
C LYS A 153 13.03 6.53 -10.44
N GLN A 154 12.36 5.57 -11.06
CA GLN A 154 13.03 4.65 -11.98
C GLN A 154 13.20 5.29 -13.37
N PRO A 155 14.38 5.18 -14.02
CA PRO A 155 14.60 5.80 -15.34
C PRO A 155 13.62 5.36 -16.44
N ASP A 156 13.12 4.13 -16.34
CA ASP A 156 12.13 3.56 -17.26
C ASP A 156 10.67 3.86 -16.88
N ALA A 157 10.45 4.72 -15.87
CA ALA A 157 9.14 5.11 -15.37
C ALA A 157 8.25 3.96 -14.91
N SER A 158 8.83 2.79 -14.59
CA SER A 158 8.05 1.62 -14.15
C SER A 158 7.34 1.85 -12.82
N PHE A 159 7.98 2.60 -11.92
CA PHE A 159 7.43 3.06 -10.64
C PHE A 159 8.27 4.24 -10.12
N MET A 160 7.75 4.95 -9.12
CA MET A 160 8.45 6.05 -8.46
C MET A 160 8.05 6.13 -6.97
N ASN A 161 8.90 6.73 -6.14
CA ASN A 161 8.64 6.95 -4.72
C ASN A 161 7.44 7.89 -4.56
N ASN A 162 6.62 7.61 -3.56
CA ASN A 162 5.36 8.29 -3.29
C ASN A 162 5.44 9.16 -2.02
N TYR A 163 5.50 8.51 -0.87
CA TYR A 163 5.72 9.11 0.44
C TYR A 163 6.66 8.23 1.24
N GLY A 164 7.38 8.84 2.17
CA GLY A 164 8.37 8.15 2.99
C GLY A 164 8.45 8.67 4.41
N GLY A 165 9.28 8.00 5.19
CA GLY A 165 9.51 8.30 6.60
C GLY A 165 10.76 7.61 7.12
N TYR A 166 10.88 7.62 8.43
CA TYR A 166 11.95 6.95 9.17
C TYR A 166 11.37 5.80 9.97
N ILE A 167 12.11 4.70 10.11
CA ILE A 167 11.76 3.73 11.14
C ILE A 167 11.88 4.42 12.50
N SER A 168 10.89 4.21 13.36
CA SER A 168 10.80 4.82 14.67
C SER A 168 10.33 3.82 15.73
N ILE A 169 10.47 4.21 16.98
CA ILE A 169 9.96 3.52 18.16
C ILE A 169 8.83 4.38 18.74
N GLY A 170 7.62 3.85 18.73
CA GLY A 170 6.47 4.40 19.45
C GLY A 170 6.32 3.74 20.82
N CYS A 171 5.96 4.49 21.86
CA CYS A 171 5.89 3.98 23.22
C CYS A 171 4.80 4.68 24.07
N ASP A 172 4.00 3.91 24.80
CA ASP A 172 3.08 4.46 25.81
C ASP A 172 3.83 4.76 27.12
N ALA A 173 4.14 6.04 27.35
CA ALA A 173 4.88 6.52 28.51
C ALA A 173 4.13 6.37 29.85
N LYS A 174 2.82 6.09 29.82
CA LYS A 174 2.07 5.71 31.03
C LYS A 174 2.26 4.23 31.39
N ALA A 175 2.36 3.37 30.38
CA ALA A 175 2.58 1.93 30.56
C ALA A 175 4.07 1.58 30.71
N VAL A 176 4.96 2.42 30.20
CA VAL A 176 6.41 2.20 30.15
C VAL A 176 7.13 3.41 30.74
N LYS A 177 7.71 3.22 31.95
CA LYS A 177 8.36 4.29 32.70
C LYS A 177 9.49 4.99 31.93
N ASN A 178 10.31 4.22 31.22
CA ASN A 178 11.41 4.72 30.42
C ASN A 178 11.14 4.30 28.97
N CYS A 179 10.59 5.17 28.14
CA CYS A 179 10.40 4.84 26.73
C CYS A 179 11.75 4.64 26.03
N PRO A 180 11.93 3.54 25.26
CA PRO A 180 13.19 3.30 24.56
C PRO A 180 13.33 4.29 23.39
N GLU A 181 14.53 4.83 23.23
CA GLU A 181 14.82 5.77 22.13
C GLU A 181 15.66 5.12 21.04
N THR A 182 16.31 3.99 21.34
CA THR A 182 17.24 3.31 20.44
C THR A 182 16.93 1.81 20.34
N PHE A 183 17.39 1.14 19.29
CA PHE A 183 17.23 -0.32 19.18
C PHE A 183 17.94 -1.05 20.32
N LYS A 184 19.13 -0.58 20.72
CA LYS A 184 19.85 -1.12 21.87
C LYS A 184 19.03 -1.06 23.16
N ASP A 185 18.23 -0.01 23.36
CA ASP A 185 17.37 0.08 24.54
C ASP A 185 16.35 -1.05 24.58
N LEU A 186 15.76 -1.43 23.44
CA LEU A 186 14.73 -2.47 23.35
C LEU A 186 15.18 -3.83 23.93
N LEU A 187 16.49 -4.06 24.08
CA LEU A 187 17.08 -5.25 24.71
C LEU A 187 17.13 -5.20 26.25
N LYS A 188 16.77 -4.08 26.89
CA LYS A 188 16.73 -3.98 28.36
C LYS A 188 15.63 -4.89 28.94
N PRO A 189 15.85 -5.52 30.11
CA PRO A 189 14.89 -6.46 30.70
C PRO A 189 13.55 -5.82 31.13
N GLU A 190 13.49 -4.48 31.26
CA GLU A 190 12.27 -3.75 31.61
C GLU A 190 11.20 -3.73 30.50
N TYR A 191 11.58 -4.16 29.29
CA TYR A 191 10.72 -4.24 28.10
C TYR A 191 10.15 -5.63 27.83
N ARG A 192 10.20 -6.53 28.83
CA ARG A 192 9.62 -7.87 28.73
C ARG A 192 8.14 -7.81 28.35
N ASN A 193 7.77 -8.53 27.29
CA ASN A 193 6.44 -8.59 26.68
C ASN A 193 5.89 -7.22 26.24
N LYS A 194 6.71 -6.36 25.63
CA LYS A 194 6.26 -5.01 25.22
C LYS A 194 6.52 -4.62 23.78
N VAL A 195 7.54 -5.20 23.14
CA VAL A 195 8.04 -4.74 21.83
C VAL A 195 7.37 -5.53 20.71
N ALA A 196 6.68 -4.85 19.81
CA ALA A 196 5.96 -5.46 18.69
C ALA A 196 6.30 -4.79 17.35
N LEU A 197 6.10 -5.55 16.28
CA LEU A 197 6.13 -5.07 14.89
C LEU A 197 4.71 -4.87 14.37
N ASN A 198 4.55 -4.06 13.34
CA ASN A 198 3.25 -3.85 12.68
C ASN A 198 2.84 -4.99 11.71
N GLY A 199 3.63 -6.05 11.60
CA GLY A 199 3.36 -7.16 10.70
C GLY A 199 4.50 -8.17 10.66
N ASP A 200 4.36 -9.16 9.77
CA ASP A 200 5.39 -10.16 9.51
C ASP A 200 6.44 -9.59 8.54
N PRO A 201 7.75 -9.52 8.91
CA PRO A 201 8.83 -9.07 8.04
C PRO A 201 9.01 -9.84 6.73
N THR A 202 8.42 -11.03 6.60
CA THR A 202 8.47 -11.82 5.36
C THR A 202 7.45 -11.34 4.31
N GLU A 203 6.44 -10.57 4.74
CA GLU A 203 5.36 -10.07 3.87
C GLU A 203 5.18 -8.54 3.88
N SER A 204 5.45 -7.90 5.02
CA SER A 204 5.27 -6.47 5.25
C SER A 204 6.55 -5.70 5.00
N SER A 205 6.50 -4.72 4.09
CA SER A 205 7.63 -3.81 3.83
C SER A 205 8.05 -2.99 5.05
N SER A 206 7.11 -2.60 5.92
CA SER A 206 7.44 -1.89 7.17
C SER A 206 8.16 -2.79 8.16
N ALA A 207 7.65 -4.00 8.38
CA ALA A 207 8.29 -4.93 9.30
C ALA A 207 9.66 -5.40 8.78
N LEU A 208 9.83 -5.55 7.46
CA LEU A 208 11.12 -5.74 6.83
C LEU A 208 12.08 -4.57 7.11
N ALA A 209 11.62 -3.34 6.90
CA ALA A 209 12.40 -2.13 7.19
C ALA A 209 12.83 -2.04 8.67
N ALA A 210 11.97 -2.45 9.61
CA ALA A 210 12.32 -2.54 11.03
C ALA A 210 13.46 -3.54 11.30
N VAL A 211 13.50 -4.68 10.59
CA VAL A 211 14.61 -5.64 10.68
C VAL A 211 15.90 -5.07 10.09
N VAL A 212 15.83 -4.33 8.99
CA VAL A 212 16.99 -3.66 8.39
C VAL A 212 17.53 -2.56 9.30
N ALA A 213 16.66 -1.73 9.86
CA ALA A 213 17.03 -0.71 10.84
C ALA A 213 17.68 -1.31 12.10
N ALA A 214 17.15 -2.43 12.60
CA ALA A 214 17.77 -3.18 13.68
C ALA A 214 19.16 -3.74 13.30
N SER A 215 19.35 -4.10 12.03
CA SER A 215 20.66 -4.53 11.51
C SER A 215 21.69 -3.41 11.59
N LEU A 216 21.33 -2.20 11.14
CA LEU A 216 22.18 -1.01 11.25
C LEU A 216 22.57 -0.74 12.71
N ALA A 217 21.61 -0.83 13.62
CA ALA A 217 21.86 -0.65 15.06
C ALA A 217 22.69 -1.76 15.73
N SER A 218 22.81 -2.91 15.07
CA SER A 218 23.51 -4.09 15.62
C SER A 218 24.86 -4.34 14.94
N GLY A 219 25.43 -3.31 14.30
CA GLY A 219 26.74 -3.40 13.64
C GLY A 219 26.71 -4.00 12.23
N GLY A 220 25.52 -4.14 11.65
CA GLY A 220 25.31 -4.52 10.26
C GLY A 220 25.43 -3.35 9.28
N SER A 221 24.93 -3.57 8.07
CA SER A 221 24.92 -2.56 7.00
C SER A 221 23.73 -2.80 6.06
N LEU A 222 23.49 -1.91 5.11
CA LEU A 222 22.47 -2.12 4.08
C LEU A 222 22.76 -3.34 3.18
N ASP A 223 24.02 -3.82 3.14
CA ASP A 223 24.41 -5.03 2.41
C ASP A 223 24.28 -6.32 3.23
N ASP A 224 24.04 -6.23 4.54
CA ASP A 224 23.93 -7.37 5.44
C ASP A 224 22.82 -7.17 6.49
N ALA A 225 21.68 -7.84 6.28
CA ALA A 225 20.54 -7.82 7.19
C ALA A 225 20.60 -8.90 8.28
N GLN A 226 21.62 -9.77 8.30
CA GLN A 226 21.73 -10.85 9.29
C GLN A 226 21.80 -10.32 10.73
N PRO A 227 22.54 -9.24 11.05
CA PRO A 227 22.53 -8.66 12.40
C PRO A 227 21.14 -8.22 12.87
N GLY A 228 20.24 -7.84 11.96
CA GLY A 228 18.85 -7.55 12.28
C GLY A 228 18.06 -8.79 12.72
N LEU A 229 18.26 -9.92 12.06
CA LEU A 229 17.68 -11.20 12.48
C LEU A 229 18.21 -11.63 13.85
N ASP A 230 19.52 -11.47 14.07
CA ASP A 230 20.16 -11.82 15.33
C ASP A 230 19.65 -10.93 16.48
N PHE A 231 19.41 -9.64 16.21
CA PHE A 231 18.76 -8.72 17.13
C PHE A 231 17.37 -9.21 17.55
N PHE A 232 16.50 -9.56 16.60
CA PHE A 232 15.16 -10.05 16.95
C PHE A 232 15.19 -11.42 17.65
N GLN A 233 16.19 -12.26 17.33
CA GLN A 233 16.44 -13.48 18.10
C GLN A 233 16.81 -13.18 19.54
N GLU A 234 17.69 -12.19 19.78
CA GLU A 234 18.03 -11.77 21.14
C GLU A 234 16.85 -11.14 21.87
N LEU A 235 16.09 -10.27 21.19
CA LEU A 235 14.88 -9.65 21.71
C LEU A 235 13.85 -10.70 22.17
N LYS A 236 13.68 -11.77 21.38
CA LYS A 236 12.85 -12.93 21.72
C LYS A 236 13.42 -13.71 22.91
N LYS A 237 14.73 -14.01 22.92
CA LYS A 237 15.40 -14.71 24.03
C LYS A 237 15.26 -13.99 25.37
N LYS A 238 15.29 -12.65 25.38
CA LYS A 238 15.05 -11.84 26.58
C LYS A 238 13.58 -11.78 27.00
N GLY A 239 12.68 -12.23 26.13
CA GLY A 239 11.23 -12.20 26.33
C GLY A 239 10.61 -10.82 26.09
N ASN A 240 11.30 -9.93 25.37
CA ASN A 240 10.82 -8.58 25.09
C ASN A 240 9.87 -8.53 23.88
N PHE A 241 10.10 -9.40 22.89
CA PHE A 241 9.30 -9.48 21.67
C PHE A 241 7.91 -10.07 21.91
N VAL A 242 6.88 -9.34 21.49
CA VAL A 242 5.48 -9.75 21.50
C VAL A 242 5.11 -10.25 20.09
N PRO A 243 4.70 -11.52 19.94
CA PRO A 243 4.28 -12.08 18.65
C PRO A 243 2.84 -11.66 18.29
N ALA A 244 2.52 -10.37 18.43
CA ALA A 244 1.25 -9.76 18.07
C ALA A 244 1.51 -8.56 17.17
N LYS A 245 0.57 -8.25 16.28
CA LYS A 245 0.66 -7.10 15.38
C LYS A 245 0.40 -5.82 16.16
N SER A 246 1.35 -4.88 16.13
CA SER A 246 1.09 -3.53 16.64
C SER A 246 0.09 -2.81 15.73
N THR A 247 -1.02 -2.39 16.32
CA THR A 247 -2.10 -1.62 15.71
C THR A 247 -2.62 -0.62 16.71
N LEU A 248 -3.40 0.37 16.25
CA LEU A 248 -4.09 1.31 17.14
C LEU A 248 -4.91 0.60 18.23
N ALA A 249 -5.54 -0.55 17.90
CA ALA A 249 -6.38 -1.30 18.82
C ALA A 249 -5.55 -2.02 19.90
N THR A 250 -4.48 -2.71 19.52
CA THR A 250 -3.60 -3.44 20.45
C THR A 250 -2.80 -2.50 21.34
N ILE A 251 -2.41 -1.32 20.83
CA ILE A 251 -1.78 -0.27 21.64
C ILE A 251 -2.77 0.26 22.68
N GLN A 252 -3.99 0.60 22.26
CA GLN A 252 -5.04 1.07 23.17
C GLN A 252 -5.38 0.06 24.27
N GLN A 253 -5.30 -1.24 23.98
CA GLN A 253 -5.53 -2.32 24.94
C GLN A 253 -4.31 -2.59 25.84
N GLY A 254 -3.17 -1.96 25.58
CA GLY A 254 -1.92 -2.17 26.32
C GLY A 254 -1.19 -3.47 25.97
N GLU A 255 -1.60 -4.18 24.91
CA GLU A 255 -0.98 -5.42 24.44
C GLU A 255 0.37 -5.17 23.76
N THR A 256 0.48 -4.07 23.01
CA THR A 256 1.70 -3.67 22.30
C THR A 256 2.12 -2.25 22.66
N PRO A 257 2.54 -2.00 23.92
CA PRO A 257 2.84 -0.66 24.42
C PRO A 257 4.14 -0.07 23.84
N ILE A 258 4.94 -0.87 23.11
CA ILE A 258 6.09 -0.41 22.33
C ILE A 258 5.97 -0.96 20.91
N SER A 259 6.02 -0.07 19.92
CA SER A 259 5.89 -0.40 18.50
C SER A 259 7.12 0.04 17.72
N ILE A 260 7.63 -0.82 16.84
CA ILE A 260 8.60 -0.41 15.82
C ILE A 260 7.84 -0.34 14.49
N ASP A 261 7.74 0.87 13.95
CA ASP A 261 7.05 1.16 12.69
C ASP A 261 7.54 2.52 12.15
N TRP A 262 6.99 2.98 11.03
CA TRP A 262 7.29 4.30 10.49
C TRP A 262 6.90 5.43 11.45
N ASP A 263 7.71 6.49 11.46
CA ASP A 263 7.49 7.70 12.25
C ASP A 263 6.12 8.32 11.96
N TYR A 264 5.73 8.43 10.69
CA TYR A 264 4.42 8.98 10.31
C TYR A 264 3.23 8.16 10.86
N LEU A 265 3.37 6.82 10.98
CA LEU A 265 2.34 5.97 11.58
C LEU A 265 2.30 6.15 13.10
N ASN A 266 3.47 6.16 13.74
CA ASN A 266 3.57 6.37 15.19
C ASN A 266 3.07 7.75 15.61
N LEU A 267 3.35 8.80 14.83
CA LEU A 267 2.81 10.16 15.03
C LEU A 267 1.29 10.18 14.84
N GLY A 268 0.78 9.58 13.77
CA GLY A 268 -0.66 9.44 13.53
C GLY A 268 -1.39 8.66 14.63
N TYR A 269 -0.77 7.62 15.19
CA TYR A 269 -1.30 6.92 16.36
C TYR A 269 -1.34 7.83 17.59
N GLY A 270 -0.31 8.65 17.83
CA GLY A 270 -0.28 9.59 18.96
C GLY A 270 -1.52 10.50 19.01
N GLU A 271 -1.88 11.11 17.87
CA GLU A 271 -3.07 11.96 17.77
C GLU A 271 -4.37 11.20 18.10
N LYS A 272 -4.48 9.94 17.67
CA LYS A 272 -5.67 9.09 17.90
C LYS A 272 -5.73 8.48 19.31
N LEU A 273 -4.59 8.31 19.95
CA LEU A 273 -4.41 7.66 21.26
C LEU A 273 -4.52 8.66 22.41
N LYS A 274 -4.10 9.91 22.20
CA LYS A 274 -4.21 11.00 23.19
C LYS A 274 -5.62 11.18 23.79
N PRO A 275 -6.71 11.27 23.01
CA PRO A 275 -8.07 11.38 23.58
C PRO A 275 -8.52 10.11 24.33
N LYS A 276 -7.84 8.99 24.12
CA LYS A 276 -8.08 7.71 24.80
C LYS A 276 -7.22 7.54 26.06
N GLY A 277 -6.45 8.57 26.42
CA GLY A 277 -5.66 8.62 27.65
C GLY A 277 -4.30 7.92 27.57
N VAL A 278 -3.85 7.50 26.40
CA VAL A 278 -2.51 6.92 26.17
C VAL A 278 -1.51 8.05 25.91
N ASP A 279 -0.35 8.02 26.56
CA ASP A 279 0.71 9.03 26.40
C ASP A 279 1.76 8.50 25.41
N TRP A 280 1.43 8.56 24.12
CA TRP A 280 2.25 7.97 23.07
C TRP A 280 3.40 8.90 22.66
N GLN A 281 4.63 8.44 22.90
CA GLN A 281 5.86 9.12 22.51
C GLN A 281 6.48 8.43 21.30
N VAL A 282 7.16 9.20 20.46
CA VAL A 282 7.80 8.71 19.22
C VAL A 282 9.26 9.13 19.22
N ALA A 283 10.15 8.17 19.03
CA ALA A 283 11.59 8.39 18.88
C ALA A 283 12.09 7.78 17.57
N VAL A 284 12.88 8.53 16.81
CA VAL A 284 13.60 7.99 15.65
C VAL A 284 14.99 7.52 16.14
N PRO A 285 15.29 6.22 16.11
CA PRO A 285 16.50 5.67 16.71
C PRO A 285 17.74 6.05 15.92
N ALA A 286 18.60 6.87 16.52
CA ALA A 286 19.86 7.31 15.91
C ALA A 286 20.86 6.16 15.69
N ASP A 287 20.75 5.05 16.43
CA ASP A 287 21.59 3.86 16.24
C ASP A 287 21.18 3.04 15.01
N GLY A 288 19.95 3.21 14.50
CA GLY A 288 19.44 2.51 13.32
C GLY A 288 18.68 3.45 12.38
N LEU A 289 19.23 4.63 12.13
CA LEU A 289 18.58 5.70 11.37
C LEU A 289 18.37 5.26 9.90
N TYR A 290 17.19 4.75 9.62
CA TYR A 290 16.81 4.17 8.34
C TYR A 290 15.63 4.94 7.74
N SER A 291 15.74 5.32 6.46
CA SER A 291 14.65 5.96 5.72
C SER A 291 14.24 5.16 4.50
N ARG A 292 12.95 5.16 4.20
CA ARG A 292 12.43 4.63 2.95
C ARG A 292 11.12 5.25 2.53
N TYR A 293 10.83 5.09 1.25
CA TYR A 293 9.59 5.45 0.60
C TYR A 293 8.80 4.20 0.18
N TYR A 294 7.48 4.32 0.25
CA TYR A 294 6.57 3.50 -0.56
C TYR A 294 6.53 4.03 -1.98
N ASN A 295 6.11 3.19 -2.92
CA ASN A 295 6.26 3.43 -4.35
C ASN A 295 4.93 3.25 -5.06
N GLN A 296 4.60 4.15 -5.97
CA GLN A 296 3.43 4.03 -6.86
C GLN A 296 3.82 3.42 -8.20
N GLY A 297 2.96 2.55 -8.72
CA GLY A 297 3.11 1.96 -10.05
C GLY A 297 1.75 1.60 -10.67
N VAL A 298 1.66 1.68 -11.99
CA VAL A 298 0.47 1.26 -12.74
C VAL A 298 0.58 -0.22 -13.06
N ASN A 299 -0.44 -1.01 -12.73
CA ASN A 299 -0.48 -2.41 -13.17
C ASN A 299 -0.72 -2.45 -14.69
N LYS A 300 0.21 -3.05 -15.43
CA LYS A 300 0.11 -3.30 -16.88
C LYS A 300 -1.16 -4.04 -17.28
N HIS A 301 -1.71 -4.83 -16.37
CA HIS A 301 -2.90 -5.65 -16.58
C HIS A 301 -4.17 -5.05 -15.96
N ALA A 302 -4.13 -3.78 -15.54
CA ALA A 302 -5.26 -3.03 -14.99
C ALA A 302 -6.52 -3.12 -15.89
N PRO A 303 -7.68 -3.55 -15.39
CA PRO A 303 -8.96 -3.42 -16.08
C PRO A 303 -9.38 -1.95 -16.27
N HIS A 304 -8.91 -1.03 -15.41
CA HIS A 304 -9.21 0.41 -15.47
C HIS A 304 -7.91 1.25 -15.64
N PRO A 305 -7.24 1.15 -16.82
CA PRO A 305 -5.94 1.78 -17.04
C PRO A 305 -5.94 3.31 -17.06
N ALA A 306 -7.07 3.96 -17.39
CA ALA A 306 -7.17 5.42 -17.29
C ALA A 306 -7.35 5.85 -15.82
N ALA A 307 -8.21 5.16 -15.05
CA ALA A 307 -8.37 5.42 -13.62
C ALA A 307 -7.06 5.21 -12.85
N ALA A 308 -6.29 4.16 -13.17
CA ALA A 308 -4.97 3.92 -12.57
C ALA A 308 -4.00 5.10 -12.77
N ARG A 309 -3.96 5.65 -13.99
CA ARG A 309 -3.09 6.78 -14.34
C ARG A 309 -3.56 8.07 -13.70
N LEU A 310 -4.88 8.31 -13.71
CA LEU A 310 -5.47 9.46 -13.03
C LEU A 310 -5.24 9.41 -11.51
N TRP A 311 -5.27 8.22 -10.92
CA TRP A 311 -4.90 8.01 -9.51
C TRP A 311 -3.47 8.48 -9.23
N LEU A 312 -2.50 8.06 -10.06
CA LEU A 312 -1.13 8.57 -9.94
C LEU A 312 -1.09 10.09 -10.11
N GLU A 313 -1.71 10.66 -11.15
CA GLU A 313 -1.75 12.14 -11.31
C GLU A 313 -2.33 12.86 -10.10
N PHE A 314 -3.34 12.28 -9.44
CA PHE A 314 -3.92 12.84 -8.23
C PHE A 314 -2.97 12.75 -7.03
N VAL A 315 -2.40 11.57 -6.78
CA VAL A 315 -1.45 11.33 -5.68
C VAL A 315 -0.24 12.26 -5.79
N TYR A 316 0.27 12.49 -6.99
CA TYR A 316 1.41 13.39 -7.27
C TYR A 316 0.99 14.85 -7.54
N SER A 317 -0.27 15.21 -7.34
CA SER A 317 -0.69 16.62 -7.37
C SER A 317 -0.36 17.31 -6.04
N PRO A 318 -0.27 18.65 -5.99
CA PRO A 318 -0.13 19.38 -4.73
C PRO A 318 -1.21 19.03 -3.70
N GLU A 319 -2.43 18.72 -4.14
CA GLU A 319 -3.51 18.26 -3.27
C GLU A 319 -3.18 16.90 -2.63
N GLY A 320 -2.81 15.90 -3.43
CA GLY A 320 -2.43 14.58 -2.94
C GLY A 320 -1.18 14.61 -2.04
N GLN A 321 -0.13 15.32 -2.44
CA GLN A 321 1.09 15.41 -1.65
C GLN A 321 0.86 16.14 -0.31
N ASN A 322 -0.05 17.13 -0.24
CA ASN A 322 -0.44 17.74 1.03
C ASN A 322 -1.27 16.81 1.93
N ILE A 323 -2.01 15.85 1.37
CA ILE A 323 -2.66 14.79 2.16
C ILE A 323 -1.59 13.91 2.85
N TRP A 324 -0.46 13.63 2.18
CA TRP A 324 0.68 12.94 2.80
C TRP A 324 1.30 13.74 3.94
N LEU A 325 1.48 15.05 3.78
CA LEU A 325 1.97 15.92 4.86
C LEU A 325 1.04 15.92 6.07
N LYS A 326 -0.29 15.98 5.86
CA LYS A 326 -1.27 15.85 6.96
C LYS A 326 -1.20 14.50 7.66
N GLY A 327 -0.81 13.45 6.93
CA GLY A 327 -0.50 12.13 7.46
C GLY A 327 0.90 11.99 8.05
N PHE A 328 1.60 13.10 8.32
CA PHE A 328 2.98 13.19 8.82
C PHE A 328 4.06 12.57 7.92
N SER A 329 3.70 12.14 6.71
CA SER A 329 4.63 11.52 5.78
C SER A 329 5.37 12.57 4.97
N ARG A 330 6.54 12.21 4.43
CA ARG A 330 7.35 13.09 3.58
C ARG A 330 7.08 12.76 2.12
N PRO A 331 6.32 13.60 1.37
CA PRO A 331 6.04 13.36 -0.05
C PRO A 331 7.28 13.44 -0.93
N ALA A 332 7.32 12.69 -2.03
CA ALA A 332 8.43 12.72 -2.99
C ALA A 332 8.59 14.07 -3.71
N LEU A 333 7.50 14.86 -3.82
CA LEU A 333 7.53 16.20 -4.41
C LEU A 333 7.72 17.32 -3.38
N LEU A 334 8.06 17.00 -2.13
CA LEU A 334 8.11 18.00 -1.05
C LEU A 334 9.00 19.20 -1.38
N ASP A 335 10.20 18.98 -1.93
CA ASP A 335 11.12 20.08 -2.20
C ASP A 335 10.64 20.97 -3.34
N ALA A 336 10.15 20.38 -4.44
CA ALA A 336 9.48 21.13 -5.51
C ALA A 336 8.28 21.94 -4.97
N MET A 337 7.47 21.35 -4.09
CA MET A 337 6.34 22.04 -3.48
C MET A 337 6.74 23.18 -2.53
N LYS A 338 7.89 23.10 -1.86
CA LYS A 338 8.44 24.19 -1.06
C LYS A 338 8.88 25.36 -1.94
N GLU A 339 9.57 25.06 -3.05
CA GLU A 339 10.01 26.06 -4.03
C GLU A 339 8.81 26.77 -4.69
N ASP A 340 7.79 26.00 -5.07
CA ASP A 340 6.57 26.51 -5.70
C ASP A 340 5.59 27.15 -4.70
N GLY A 341 5.86 27.04 -3.39
CA GLY A 341 5.00 27.57 -2.33
C GLY A 341 3.65 26.85 -2.19
N THR A 342 3.55 25.61 -2.66
CA THR A 342 2.33 24.78 -2.63
C THR A 342 2.28 23.79 -1.46
N ALA A 343 3.38 23.63 -0.72
CA ALA A 343 3.42 22.84 0.51
C ALA A 343 2.60 23.51 1.63
N ASP A 344 1.73 22.73 2.27
CA ASP A 344 0.99 23.14 3.47
C ASP A 344 1.98 23.37 4.62
N LYS A 345 2.16 24.64 4.98
CA LYS A 345 3.12 25.06 6.00
C LYS A 345 2.78 24.54 7.39
N ALA A 346 1.49 24.38 7.70
CA ALA A 346 1.06 23.91 9.02
C ALA A 346 1.28 22.41 9.14
N ALA A 347 0.93 21.65 8.11
CA ALA A 347 1.20 20.21 8.07
C ALA A 347 2.70 19.91 8.08
N LEU A 348 3.50 20.66 7.30
CA LEU A 348 4.96 20.52 7.28
C LEU A 348 5.59 20.82 8.65
N ALA A 349 5.14 21.89 9.33
CA ALA A 349 5.64 22.25 10.65
C ALA A 349 5.24 21.26 11.76
N ALA A 350 4.25 20.40 11.51
CA ALA A 350 3.83 19.36 12.45
C ALA A 350 4.69 18.09 12.35
N ILE A 351 5.53 17.95 11.31
CA ILE A 351 6.45 16.82 11.16
C ILE A 351 7.73 17.14 11.93
N PRO A 352 8.12 16.32 12.94
CA PRO A 352 9.37 16.54 13.66
C PRO A 352 10.59 16.48 12.74
N GLU A 353 11.55 17.37 13.01
CA GLU A 353 12.88 17.27 12.44
C GLU A 353 13.59 16.02 12.97
N VAL A 354 14.39 15.40 12.11
CA VAL A 354 15.17 14.21 12.44
C VAL A 354 16.63 14.56 12.19
N ASP A 355 17.43 14.52 13.25
CA ASP A 355 18.85 14.79 13.18
C ASP A 355 19.62 13.59 12.59
N GLY A 356 20.67 13.89 11.83
CA GLY A 356 21.56 12.90 11.23
C GLY A 356 21.32 12.70 9.73
N VAL A 357 22.14 11.83 9.13
CA VAL A 357 22.00 11.44 7.73
C VAL A 357 21.43 10.02 7.72
N PRO A 358 20.20 9.82 7.23
CA PRO A 358 19.61 8.50 7.19
C PRO A 358 20.29 7.59 6.17
N GLU A 359 20.35 6.32 6.50
CA GLU A 359 20.70 5.28 5.55
C GLU A 359 19.49 4.99 4.65
N GLU A 360 19.69 5.11 3.34
CA GLU A 360 18.70 4.80 2.32
C GLU A 360 19.22 3.64 1.44
N PRO A 361 18.60 2.44 1.49
CA PRO A 361 19.08 1.33 0.69
C PRO A 361 18.89 1.58 -0.79
N THR A 362 19.84 1.08 -1.57
CA THR A 362 19.57 0.78 -2.97
C THR A 362 18.48 -0.27 -3.07
N VAL A 363 17.85 -0.30 -4.22
CA VAL A 363 16.85 -1.29 -4.55
C VAL A 363 17.39 -2.73 -4.40
N GLU A 364 18.63 -2.96 -4.82
CA GLU A 364 19.31 -4.26 -4.77
C GLU A 364 19.60 -4.69 -3.33
N GLN A 365 20.03 -3.74 -2.48
CA GLN A 365 20.23 -3.97 -1.05
C GLN A 365 18.93 -4.39 -0.36
N GLU A 366 17.82 -3.70 -0.65
CA GLU A 366 16.52 -4.04 -0.06
C GLU A 366 16.02 -5.41 -0.52
N ALA A 367 16.27 -5.78 -1.78
CA ALA A 367 15.94 -7.11 -2.30
C ALA A 367 16.76 -8.23 -1.61
N LYS A 368 18.06 -7.99 -1.38
CA LYS A 368 18.93 -8.92 -0.65
C LYS A 368 18.50 -9.06 0.81
N ALA A 369 18.21 -7.93 1.48
CA ALA A 369 17.71 -7.92 2.85
C ALA A 369 16.40 -8.71 2.97
N LYS A 370 15.46 -8.50 2.05
CA LYS A 370 14.21 -9.27 1.97
C LYS A 370 14.48 -10.77 1.87
N GLU A 371 15.40 -11.21 0.99
CA GLU A 371 15.75 -12.62 0.85
C GLU A 371 16.28 -13.20 2.18
N THR A 372 17.24 -12.52 2.81
CA THR A 372 17.78 -12.90 4.13
C THR A 372 16.67 -13.05 5.17
N VAL A 373 15.78 -12.05 5.26
CA VAL A 373 14.69 -12.05 6.24
C VAL A 373 13.68 -13.15 5.98
N VAL A 374 13.25 -13.36 4.74
CA VAL A 374 12.32 -14.45 4.37
C VAL A 374 12.89 -15.82 4.74
N GLN A 375 14.19 -16.05 4.54
CA GLN A 375 14.84 -17.32 4.85
C GLN A 375 15.10 -17.51 6.36
N GLY A 376 15.37 -16.43 7.09
CA GLY A 376 15.85 -16.48 8.48
C GLY A 376 14.82 -16.18 9.56
N TRP A 377 13.76 -15.43 9.26
CA TRP A 377 12.83 -14.90 10.26
C TRP A 377 12.21 -15.99 11.12
N GLY A 378 11.69 -17.06 10.50
CA GLY A 378 11.05 -18.16 11.23
C GLY A 378 11.96 -18.81 12.28
N LYS A 379 13.27 -18.87 12.02
CA LYS A 379 14.28 -19.38 12.99
C LYS A 379 14.67 -18.33 14.04
N ALA A 380 14.64 -17.06 13.68
CA ALA A 380 14.97 -15.97 14.59
C ALA A 380 13.94 -15.85 15.73
N VAL A 381 12.64 -16.02 15.42
CA VAL A 381 11.55 -15.83 16.40
C VAL A 381 10.86 -17.11 16.88
N SER A 382 11.37 -18.29 16.51
CA SER A 382 10.86 -19.60 16.96
C SER A 382 11.00 -19.82 18.47
#